data_AF-A0A847HDQ1-F1
#
_entry.id   AF-A0A847HDQ1-F1
#
_cell.length_a   1.000
_cell.length_b   1.000
_cell.length_c   1.000
_cell.angle_alpha   90.00
_cell.angle_beta   90.00
_cell.angle_gamma   90.00
#
_symmetry.space_group_name_H-M   'P 1'
#
loop_
_entity.id
_entity.type
_entity.pdbx_description
1 polymer ?
#
loop_
_entity_poly.entity_id
_entity_poly.type
_entity_poly.pdbx_seq_one_letter_code
_entity_poly.pdbx_strand_id
1 'polypeptide(L)'
;MISLTLLLPILVIAALAVPRASIRAGACSAAPLAVAPAIVLTVSTPTAALDLPWLLMGTSLQMDDIARPLLFVAAVLYGAALIAVAWTRRRAPALTAFLLASYVGTAGAYLAADAVVFYLAFAVMSFSAAGLVIHHRTPQAHRATAVYLVMTVLSETALLGALLLVVGAGGALLADAHSAVAAADQPGLIVGLLIFGFGVKAGLVPLHLWLPLAHPAAPPAASAVLSGVMVKVGVVGWLRFLPPADSVSAFAWILLVLALAGAFLPVAAGLLQDDPKVILAYSTISQLGFITAVLAAGVLAPGIHPATTSAVALYAVHHGLVKGALFIGVPVVKKHGRGALSAVTLLGMTWAGLALAGAPWTSGAFAKYDAKYAVEDVHLGVAGLADLLPLVATGSTLLLLRLAWVMWHGERSAGRADAQFGAWLLLCVLGLTVPWWIGASWLGLSAPQWTSATLWDMAWPILLALAAGVPVWLLASRGRLPAAWPASDGSVIPPGDAVVLAESAVGAARKYGGAGLKLVHDRTGRVADGWDRGWAAAAALTRQGVEAVETRARVWTLTGIAVLTPLAVLLLPLLVNGGGAQ
;
A
#
# COMPACT_ATOMS: atom_id res chain seq x y z
N MET A 1 -5.01 19.05 21.03
CA MET A 1 -5.71 18.31 19.94
C MET A 1 -4.92 17.12 19.42
N ILE A 2 -3.61 17.23 19.17
CA ILE A 2 -2.75 16.09 18.79
C ILE A 2 -2.87 14.93 19.79
N SER A 3 -2.76 15.18 21.09
CA SER A 3 -2.88 14.12 22.12
C SER A 3 -4.23 13.40 22.05
N LEU A 4 -5.33 14.14 21.86
CA LEU A 4 -6.67 13.55 21.76
C LEU A 4 -6.84 12.66 20.51
N THR A 5 -6.16 13.02 19.40
CA THR A 5 -6.15 12.24 18.16
C THR A 5 -5.62 10.83 18.36
N LEU A 6 -4.63 10.66 19.25
CA LEU A 6 -4.01 9.36 19.53
C LEU A 6 -4.63 8.67 20.76
N LEU A 7 -4.92 9.41 21.84
CA LEU A 7 -5.40 8.83 23.10
C LEU A 7 -6.86 8.37 23.05
N LEU A 8 -7.76 9.12 22.39
CA LEU A 8 -9.18 8.77 22.38
C LEU A 8 -9.46 7.39 21.75
N PRO A 9 -8.87 7.03 20.58
CA PRO A 9 -8.94 5.66 20.05
C PRO A 9 -8.41 4.60 21.03
N ILE A 10 -7.29 4.86 21.72
CA ILE A 10 -6.69 3.93 22.69
C ILE A 10 -7.66 3.69 23.86
N LEU A 11 -8.31 4.74 24.36
CA LEU A 11 -9.32 4.61 25.42
C LEU A 11 -10.53 3.79 24.97
N VAL A 12 -10.97 3.94 23.73
CA VAL A 12 -12.05 3.11 23.17
C VAL A 12 -11.59 1.65 23.03
N ILE A 13 -10.35 1.39 22.61
CA ILE A 13 -9.77 0.04 22.57
C ILE A 13 -9.74 -0.58 23.98
N ALA A 14 -9.31 0.18 24.99
CA ALA A 14 -9.31 -0.28 26.38
C ALA A 14 -10.73 -0.62 26.86
N ALA A 15 -11.73 0.20 26.52
CA ALA A 15 -13.13 -0.10 26.82
C ALA A 15 -13.63 -1.37 26.11
N LEU A 16 -13.17 -1.64 24.88
CA LEU A 16 -13.49 -2.88 24.14
C LEU A 16 -12.86 -4.14 24.77
N ALA A 17 -11.77 -4.00 25.52
CA ALA A 17 -11.12 -5.10 26.23
C ALA A 17 -11.85 -5.49 27.53
N VAL A 18 -12.69 -4.60 28.08
CA VAL A 18 -13.44 -4.86 29.32
C VAL A 18 -14.44 -6.00 29.09
N PRO A 19 -14.48 -7.05 29.96
CA PRO A 19 -15.31 -8.23 29.73
C PRO A 19 -16.83 -8.00 29.88
N ARG A 20 -17.29 -6.76 30.04
CA ARG A 20 -18.72 -6.40 30.19
C ARG A 20 -19.36 -6.08 28.83
N ALA A 21 -20.47 -6.76 28.51
CA ALA A 21 -21.14 -6.64 27.21
C ALA A 21 -21.70 -5.23 26.94
N SER A 22 -22.25 -4.56 27.95
CA SER A 22 -22.78 -3.19 27.84
C SER A 22 -21.70 -2.17 27.49
N ILE A 23 -20.53 -2.28 28.13
CA ILE A 23 -19.36 -1.42 27.85
C ILE A 23 -18.86 -1.66 26.43
N ARG A 24 -18.68 -2.93 26.03
CA ARG A 24 -18.25 -3.27 24.66
C ARG A 24 -19.23 -2.79 23.60
N ALA A 25 -20.52 -2.87 23.89
CA ALA A 25 -21.55 -2.31 23.03
C ALA A 25 -21.39 -0.78 22.93
N GLY A 26 -21.41 -0.06 24.05
CA GLY A 26 -21.22 1.40 24.07
C GLY A 26 -19.96 1.83 23.31
N ALA A 27 -18.83 1.19 23.56
CA ALA A 27 -17.56 1.44 22.89
C ALA A 27 -17.62 1.20 21.37
N CYS A 28 -18.27 0.12 20.90
CA CYS A 28 -18.46 -0.11 19.46
C CYS A 28 -19.28 1.00 18.80
N SER A 29 -20.33 1.48 19.47
CA SER A 29 -21.20 2.54 18.95
C SER A 29 -20.54 3.92 18.99
N ALA A 30 -19.67 4.17 19.97
CA ALA A 30 -18.91 5.41 20.10
C ALA A 30 -17.63 5.44 19.25
N ALA A 31 -17.16 4.30 18.75
CA ALA A 31 -15.89 4.20 18.02
C ALA A 31 -15.74 5.19 16.85
N PRO A 32 -16.76 5.50 16.03
CA PRO A 32 -16.65 6.54 14.99
C PRO A 32 -16.28 7.93 15.52
N LEU A 33 -16.64 8.26 16.76
CA LEU A 33 -16.28 9.55 17.37
C LEU A 33 -14.81 9.61 17.78
N ALA A 34 -14.13 8.48 17.87
CA ALA A 34 -12.74 8.41 18.31
C ALA A 34 -11.76 9.10 17.33
N VAL A 35 -12.13 9.23 16.05
CA VAL A 35 -11.32 9.89 15.02
C VAL A 35 -11.65 11.38 14.86
N ALA A 36 -12.73 11.87 15.47
CA ALA A 36 -13.18 13.26 15.35
C ALA A 36 -12.11 14.29 15.75
N PRO A 37 -11.27 14.07 16.79
CA PRO A 37 -10.21 15.02 17.13
C PRO A 37 -9.24 15.33 15.99
N ALA A 38 -8.93 14.37 15.11
CA ALA A 38 -8.06 14.59 13.96
C ALA A 38 -8.74 15.45 12.88
N ILE A 39 -10.04 15.25 12.66
CA ILE A 39 -10.82 16.09 11.74
C ILE A 39 -10.84 17.52 12.26
N VAL A 40 -11.12 17.71 13.54
CA VAL A 40 -11.11 19.05 14.16
C VAL A 40 -9.72 19.68 14.04
N LEU A 41 -8.66 18.95 14.41
CA LEU A 41 -7.28 19.42 14.33
C LEU A 41 -6.90 19.93 12.93
N THR A 42 -7.15 19.11 11.91
CA THR A 42 -6.74 19.40 10.52
C THR A 42 -7.56 20.54 9.90
N VAL A 43 -8.82 20.72 10.29
CA VAL A 43 -9.65 21.82 9.81
C VAL A 43 -9.38 23.12 10.57
N SER A 44 -9.11 23.05 11.87
CA SER A 44 -9.01 24.25 12.72
C SER A 44 -7.69 25.01 12.61
N THR A 45 -6.60 24.32 12.27
CA THR A 45 -5.27 24.95 12.19
C THR A 45 -4.44 24.35 11.05
N PRO A 46 -3.62 25.16 10.35
CA PRO A 46 -2.73 24.65 9.31
C PRO A 46 -1.58 23.84 9.86
N THR A 47 -1.04 24.24 11.00
CA THR A 47 0.07 23.55 11.65
C THR A 47 -0.24 23.30 13.11
N ALA A 48 0.35 22.25 13.67
CA ALA A 48 0.32 21.97 15.09
C ALA A 48 1.57 21.17 15.46
N ALA A 49 2.13 21.42 16.63
CA ALA A 49 3.23 20.64 17.18
C ALA A 49 2.93 20.23 18.62
N LEU A 50 3.53 19.13 19.05
CA LEU A 50 3.48 18.64 20.42
C LEU A 50 4.80 17.95 20.75
N ASP A 51 5.57 18.56 21.63
CA ASP A 51 6.81 18.00 22.14
C ASP A 51 6.59 17.38 23.52
N LEU A 52 7.07 16.16 23.69
CA LEU A 52 6.97 15.36 24.91
C LEU A 52 8.38 14.86 25.25
N PRO A 53 9.25 15.72 25.81
CA PRO A 53 10.66 15.37 26.09
C PRO A 53 10.80 14.22 27.09
N TRP A 54 9.78 13.97 27.91
CA TRP A 54 9.73 12.88 28.88
C TRP A 54 9.34 11.52 28.28
N LEU A 55 8.79 11.51 27.06
CA LEU A 55 8.28 10.31 26.43
C LEU A 55 9.34 9.71 25.49
N LEU A 56 9.66 8.43 25.70
CA LEU A 56 10.68 7.68 24.94
C LEU A 56 12.05 8.38 24.96
N MET A 57 12.60 8.75 23.81
CA MET A 57 13.89 9.48 23.67
C MET A 57 13.70 10.99 23.49
N GLY A 58 12.50 11.50 23.78
CA GLY A 58 12.05 12.84 23.41
C GLY A 58 11.17 12.78 22.18
N THR A 59 9.88 12.52 22.38
CA THR A 59 8.89 12.45 21.30
C THR A 59 8.55 13.84 20.78
N SER A 60 8.62 14.02 19.47
CA SER A 60 8.07 15.21 18.79
C SER A 60 7.03 14.79 17.77
N LEU A 61 5.87 15.44 17.83
CA LEU A 61 4.77 15.25 16.89
C LEU A 61 4.48 16.57 16.20
N GLN A 62 4.38 16.56 14.87
CA GLN A 62 4.10 17.73 14.06
C GLN A 62 3.09 17.40 12.96
N MET A 63 2.11 18.30 12.79
CA MET A 63 1.25 18.36 11.63
C MET A 63 1.77 19.47 10.71
N ASP A 64 2.35 19.06 9.59
CA ASP A 64 2.80 19.94 8.51
C ASP A 64 1.94 19.77 7.24
N ASP A 65 2.39 20.37 6.14
CA ASP A 65 1.65 20.44 4.88
C ASP A 65 1.42 19.07 4.22
N ILE A 66 2.29 18.08 4.47
CA ILE A 66 2.10 16.71 3.97
C ILE A 66 1.18 15.94 4.94
N ALA A 67 1.42 16.08 6.24
CA ALA A 67 0.68 15.36 7.27
C ALA A 67 -0.79 15.78 7.34
N ARG A 68 -1.08 17.07 7.24
CA ARG A 68 -2.43 17.65 7.39
C ARG A 68 -3.47 17.02 6.44
N PRO A 69 -3.28 17.03 5.10
CA PRO A 69 -4.25 16.44 4.17
C PRO A 69 -4.40 14.93 4.36
N LEU A 70 -3.31 14.21 4.63
CA LEU A 70 -3.32 12.76 4.78
C LEU A 70 -3.94 12.30 6.09
N LEU A 71 -3.73 13.06 7.17
CA LEU A 71 -4.37 12.84 8.46
C LEU A 71 -5.87 13.09 8.39
N PHE A 72 -6.31 14.13 7.67
CA PHE A 72 -7.73 14.39 7.43
C PHE A 72 -8.40 13.21 6.72
N VAL A 73 -7.80 12.74 5.61
CA VAL A 73 -8.31 11.58 4.86
C VAL A 73 -8.27 10.30 5.68
N ALA A 74 -7.23 10.09 6.50
CA ALA A 74 -7.18 8.98 7.45
C ALA A 74 -8.37 9.02 8.42
N ALA A 75 -8.60 10.16 9.06
CA ALA A 75 -9.71 10.30 10.01
C ALA A 75 -11.07 10.07 9.36
N VAL A 76 -11.30 10.66 8.18
CA VAL A 76 -12.54 10.47 7.41
C VAL A 76 -12.75 9.00 7.04
N LEU A 77 -11.72 8.34 6.50
CA LEU A 77 -11.85 6.99 5.98
C LEU A 77 -11.97 5.95 7.09
N TYR A 78 -11.19 6.08 8.16
CA TYR A 78 -11.35 5.25 9.35
C TYR A 78 -12.70 5.50 10.02
N GLY A 79 -13.17 6.75 10.08
CA GLY A 79 -14.52 7.09 10.55
C GLY A 79 -15.61 6.39 9.74
N ALA A 80 -15.54 6.44 8.40
CA ALA A 80 -16.47 5.75 7.52
C ALA A 80 -16.40 4.21 7.69
N ALA A 81 -15.20 3.64 7.83
CA ALA A 81 -15.02 2.23 8.10
C ALA A 81 -15.61 1.80 9.46
N LEU A 82 -15.46 2.64 10.50
CA LEU A 82 -16.04 2.42 11.82
C LEU A 82 -17.57 2.53 11.79
N ILE A 83 -18.13 3.53 11.09
CA ILE A 83 -19.58 3.66 10.86
C ILE A 83 -20.14 2.41 10.19
N ALA A 84 -19.45 1.91 9.17
CA ALA A 84 -19.84 0.73 8.42
C ALA A 84 -19.91 -0.56 9.27
N VAL A 85 -19.26 -0.61 10.44
CA VAL A 85 -19.24 -1.79 11.33
C VAL A 85 -19.95 -1.58 12.68
N ALA A 86 -20.06 -0.34 13.16
CA ALA A 86 -20.50 0.01 14.52
C ALA A 86 -21.95 -0.42 14.85
N TRP A 87 -22.86 -0.32 13.88
CA TRP A 87 -24.29 -0.60 14.06
C TRP A 87 -24.76 -1.86 13.34
N THR A 88 -23.85 -2.80 13.11
CA THR A 88 -24.21 -4.10 12.55
C THR A 88 -24.93 -4.97 13.60
N ARG A 89 -25.89 -5.81 13.16
CA ARG A 89 -26.65 -6.73 14.05
C ARG A 89 -25.73 -7.63 14.90
N ARG A 90 -24.58 -8.02 14.35
CA ARG A 90 -23.52 -8.73 15.08
C ARG A 90 -22.32 -7.82 15.20
N ARG A 91 -22.22 -7.12 16.33
CA ARG A 91 -21.08 -6.24 16.63
C ARG A 91 -19.78 -7.04 16.56
N ALA A 92 -18.73 -6.40 16.06
CA ALA A 92 -17.41 -7.02 15.86
C ALA A 92 -16.34 -6.27 16.69
N PRO A 93 -16.34 -6.39 18.03
CA PRO A 93 -15.45 -5.60 18.89
C PRO A 93 -13.96 -5.78 18.55
N ALA A 94 -13.55 -6.99 18.15
CA ALA A 94 -12.18 -7.23 17.70
C ALA A 94 -11.83 -6.46 16.41
N LEU A 95 -12.73 -6.43 15.42
CA LEU A 95 -12.53 -5.66 14.20
C LEU A 95 -12.45 -4.16 14.50
N THR A 96 -13.34 -3.66 15.36
CA THR A 96 -13.33 -2.26 15.80
C THR A 96 -12.01 -1.92 16.50
N ALA A 97 -11.52 -2.79 17.38
CA ALA A 97 -10.24 -2.58 18.06
C ALA A 97 -9.06 -2.53 17.09
N PHE A 98 -8.99 -3.45 16.11
CA PHE A 98 -7.91 -3.44 15.11
C PHE A 98 -8.02 -2.25 14.13
N LEU A 99 -9.23 -1.78 13.80
CA LEU A 99 -9.42 -0.56 13.02
C LEU A 99 -8.88 0.66 13.79
N LEU A 100 -9.20 0.77 15.08
CA LEU A 100 -8.69 1.87 15.93
C LEU A 100 -7.18 1.77 16.16
N ALA A 101 -6.64 0.56 16.38
CA ALA A 101 -5.20 0.38 16.58
C ALA A 101 -4.40 0.73 15.31
N SER A 102 -4.89 0.30 14.14
CA SER A 102 -4.28 0.69 12.86
C SER A 102 -4.44 2.19 12.57
N TYR A 103 -5.55 2.82 12.99
CA TYR A 103 -5.71 4.27 12.94
C TYR A 103 -4.68 5.00 13.80
N VAL A 104 -4.47 4.58 15.06
CA VAL A 104 -3.46 5.17 15.96
C VAL A 104 -2.08 5.13 15.32
N GLY A 105 -1.69 3.97 14.77
CA GLY A 105 -0.42 3.85 14.06
C GLY A 105 -0.35 4.72 12.79
N THR A 106 -1.42 4.77 12.00
CA THR A 106 -1.46 5.58 10.76
C THR A 106 -1.38 7.08 11.08
N ALA A 107 -2.19 7.56 12.03
CA ALA A 107 -2.19 8.95 12.46
C ALA A 107 -0.86 9.33 13.14
N GLY A 108 -0.32 8.44 13.97
CA GLY A 108 1.00 8.62 14.59
C GLY A 108 2.12 8.72 13.56
N ALA A 109 2.11 7.90 12.51
CA ALA A 109 3.13 7.93 11.47
C ALA A 109 3.08 9.22 10.64
N TYR A 110 1.88 9.75 10.37
CA TYR A 110 1.75 11.06 9.70
C TYR A 110 2.15 12.23 10.60
N LEU A 111 1.88 12.13 11.90
CA LEU A 111 2.21 13.18 12.87
C LEU A 111 3.64 13.08 13.39
N ALA A 112 4.41 12.04 13.06
CA ALA A 112 5.76 11.87 13.62
C ALA A 112 6.70 12.96 13.10
N ALA A 113 7.40 13.62 14.01
CA ALA A 113 8.51 14.54 13.69
C ALA A 113 9.89 13.93 14.02
N ASP A 114 9.94 12.80 14.73
CA ASP A 114 11.15 12.02 15.00
C ASP A 114 11.06 10.58 14.48
N ALA A 115 12.23 9.99 14.18
CA ALA A 115 12.34 8.68 13.53
C ALA A 115 11.83 7.53 14.42
N VAL A 116 11.97 7.64 15.74
CA VAL A 116 11.55 6.60 16.70
C VAL A 116 10.03 6.48 16.72
N VAL A 117 9.34 7.62 16.82
CA VAL A 117 7.88 7.68 16.81
C VAL A 117 7.33 7.27 15.45
N PHE A 118 7.97 7.69 14.36
CA PHE A 118 7.62 7.25 13.02
C PHE A 118 7.66 5.72 12.91
N TYR A 119 8.76 5.08 13.34
CA TYR A 119 8.90 3.62 13.33
C TYR A 119 7.86 2.92 14.20
N LEU A 120 7.69 3.37 15.44
CA LEU A 120 6.75 2.74 16.37
C LEU A 120 5.31 2.82 15.84
N ALA A 121 4.91 3.99 15.34
CA ALA A 121 3.59 4.17 14.75
C ALA A 121 3.41 3.34 13.47
N PHE A 122 4.46 3.25 12.65
CA PHE A 122 4.48 2.38 11.47
C PHE A 122 4.28 0.90 11.85
N ALA A 123 5.01 0.40 12.84
CA ALA A 123 4.89 -0.97 13.34
C ALA A 123 3.50 -1.25 13.93
N VAL A 124 2.98 -0.35 14.79
CA VAL A 124 1.63 -0.47 15.37
C VAL A 124 0.58 -0.56 14.27
N MET A 125 0.68 0.30 13.25
CA MET A 125 -0.20 0.23 12.08
C MET A 125 -0.09 -1.13 11.38
N SER A 126 1.12 -1.55 11.03
CA SER A 126 1.38 -2.73 10.22
C SER A 126 0.93 -4.01 10.91
N PHE A 127 1.33 -4.24 12.16
CA PHE A 127 0.92 -5.45 12.88
C PHE A 127 -0.57 -5.47 13.21
N SER A 128 -1.18 -4.32 13.51
CA SER A 128 -2.64 -4.24 13.74
C SER A 128 -3.45 -4.63 12.51
N ALA A 129 -2.95 -4.36 11.30
CA ALA A 129 -3.62 -4.75 10.06
C ALA A 129 -3.71 -6.27 9.85
N ALA A 130 -2.81 -7.07 10.44
CA ALA A 130 -2.94 -8.53 10.40
C ALA A 130 -4.27 -8.99 11.04
N GLY A 131 -4.70 -8.31 12.11
CA GLY A 131 -6.00 -8.51 12.75
C GLY A 131 -7.20 -8.15 11.87
N LEU A 132 -7.02 -7.22 10.94
CA LEU A 132 -8.03 -6.87 9.93
C LEU A 132 -8.16 -7.95 8.86
N VAL A 133 -7.02 -8.48 8.38
CA VAL A 133 -6.98 -9.51 7.32
C VAL A 133 -7.52 -10.86 7.83
N ILE A 134 -7.17 -11.25 9.06
CA ILE A 134 -7.57 -12.55 9.62
C ILE A 134 -9.03 -12.59 10.10
N HIS A 135 -9.74 -11.46 10.06
CA HIS A 135 -11.04 -11.28 10.73
C HIS A 135 -12.05 -12.41 10.50
N HIS A 136 -12.15 -12.92 9.27
CA HIS A 136 -13.10 -13.97 8.92
C HIS A 136 -12.66 -15.38 9.34
N ARG A 137 -11.38 -15.58 9.69
CA ARG A 137 -10.80 -16.86 10.17
C ARG A 137 -11.07 -18.06 9.24
N THR A 138 -11.19 -17.81 7.94
CA THR A 138 -11.26 -18.85 6.92
C THR A 138 -9.85 -19.33 6.55
N PRO A 139 -9.67 -20.52 5.95
CA PRO A 139 -8.36 -20.98 5.48
C PRO A 139 -7.67 -19.96 4.54
N GLN A 140 -8.44 -19.31 3.66
CA GLN A 140 -7.94 -18.24 2.81
C GLN A 140 -7.47 -17.02 3.62
N ALA A 141 -8.21 -16.62 4.65
CA ALA A 141 -7.81 -15.51 5.52
C ALA A 141 -6.53 -15.84 6.31
N HIS A 142 -6.39 -17.07 6.81
CA HIS A 142 -5.15 -17.51 7.46
C HIS A 142 -3.94 -17.46 6.51
N ARG A 143 -4.08 -17.96 5.28
CA ARG A 143 -3.03 -17.88 4.26
C ARG A 143 -2.66 -16.43 3.95
N ALA A 144 -3.66 -15.58 3.68
CA ALA A 144 -3.45 -14.17 3.37
C ALA A 144 -2.75 -13.43 4.52
N THR A 145 -3.16 -13.69 5.77
CA THR A 145 -2.52 -13.12 6.95
C THR A 145 -1.08 -13.62 7.13
N ALA A 146 -0.79 -14.89 6.84
CA ALA A 146 0.57 -15.42 6.93
C ALA A 146 1.51 -14.71 5.94
N VAL A 147 1.09 -14.59 4.68
CA VAL A 147 1.86 -13.84 3.65
C VAL A 147 2.00 -12.38 4.05
N TYR A 148 0.92 -11.74 4.51
CA TYR A 148 0.95 -10.36 5.00
C TYR A 148 1.96 -10.17 6.14
N LEU A 149 1.98 -11.08 7.12
CA LEU A 149 2.89 -11.00 8.27
C LEU A 149 4.34 -11.23 7.88
N VAL A 150 4.63 -12.19 6.98
CA VAL A 150 5.99 -12.39 6.45
C VAL A 150 6.49 -11.12 5.77
N MET A 151 5.68 -10.55 4.87
CA MET A 151 6.02 -9.31 4.19
C MET A 151 6.18 -8.15 5.19
N THR A 152 5.30 -8.06 6.19
CA THR A 152 5.39 -7.06 7.26
C THR A 152 6.70 -7.19 8.03
N VAL A 153 7.08 -8.38 8.48
CA VAL A 153 8.33 -8.59 9.24
C VAL A 153 9.56 -8.22 8.40
N LEU A 154 9.57 -8.58 7.10
CA LEU A 154 10.65 -8.16 6.18
C LEU A 154 10.70 -6.63 6.04
N SER A 155 9.55 -6.00 5.89
CA SER A 155 9.41 -4.53 5.84
C SER A 155 9.95 -3.87 7.11
N GLU A 156 9.49 -4.30 8.29
CA GLU A 156 9.88 -3.73 9.59
C GLU A 156 11.37 -3.93 9.85
N THR A 157 11.93 -5.09 9.50
CA THR A 157 13.36 -5.38 9.68
C THR A 157 14.22 -4.44 8.83
N ALA A 158 13.86 -4.24 7.55
CA ALA A 158 14.56 -3.33 6.68
C ALA A 158 14.43 -1.87 7.14
N LEU A 159 13.22 -1.45 7.54
CA LEU A 159 12.99 -0.09 8.04
C LEU A 159 13.71 0.19 9.35
N LEU A 160 13.71 -0.76 10.29
CA LEU A 160 14.46 -0.62 11.52
C LEU A 160 15.95 -0.44 11.23
N GLY A 161 16.52 -1.27 10.36
CA GLY A 161 17.91 -1.13 9.93
C GLY A 161 18.19 0.24 9.28
N ALA A 162 17.32 0.68 8.36
CA ALA A 162 17.46 1.98 7.71
C ALA A 162 17.41 3.13 8.72
N LEU A 163 16.43 3.14 9.62
CA LEU A 163 16.23 4.23 10.57
C LEU A 163 17.32 4.28 11.63
N LEU A 164 17.87 3.14 12.07
CA LEU A 164 19.05 3.14 12.93
C LEU A 164 20.26 3.79 12.25
N LEU A 165 20.46 3.53 10.96
CA LEU A 165 21.53 4.15 10.19
C LEU A 165 21.27 5.65 9.95
N VAL A 166 20.03 6.05 9.68
CA VAL A 166 19.64 7.47 9.55
C VAL A 166 19.90 8.23 10.85
N VAL A 167 19.46 7.68 11.98
CA VAL A 167 19.67 8.27 13.31
C VAL A 167 21.16 8.32 13.65
N GLY A 168 21.92 7.28 13.33
CA GLY A 168 23.37 7.24 13.51
C GLY A 168 24.12 8.30 12.68
N ALA A 169 23.57 8.69 11.53
CA ALA A 169 24.06 9.79 10.70
C ALA A 169 23.56 11.18 11.13
N GLY A 170 22.87 11.29 12.27
CA GLY A 170 22.35 12.54 12.82
C GLY A 170 20.91 12.88 12.44
N GLY A 171 20.20 12.03 11.69
CA GLY A 171 18.83 12.24 11.23
C GLY A 171 17.75 11.79 12.22
N ALA A 172 17.90 12.13 13.51
CA ALA A 172 16.92 11.75 14.53
C ALA A 172 15.57 12.45 14.35
N LEU A 173 15.59 13.73 13.96
CA LEU A 173 14.43 14.48 13.52
C LEU A 173 14.20 14.26 12.02
N LEU A 174 12.94 14.10 11.61
CA LEU A 174 12.58 13.88 10.21
C LEU A 174 12.94 15.08 9.32
N ALA A 175 12.99 16.28 9.88
CA ALA A 175 13.44 17.47 9.15
C ALA A 175 14.90 17.36 8.65
N ASP A 176 15.74 16.61 9.38
CA ASP A 176 17.15 16.41 9.08
C ASP A 176 17.42 15.07 8.38
N ALA A 177 16.40 14.25 8.17
CA ALA A 177 16.57 12.89 7.65
C ALA A 177 17.16 12.89 6.23
N HIS A 178 16.69 13.76 5.33
CA HIS A 178 17.20 13.82 3.95
C HIS A 178 18.71 14.16 3.90
N SER A 179 19.13 15.16 4.66
CA SER A 179 20.54 15.58 4.71
C SER A 179 21.41 14.53 5.41
N ALA A 180 20.92 13.93 6.50
CA ALA A 180 21.62 12.84 7.18
C ALA A 180 21.83 11.62 6.28
N VAL A 181 20.81 11.21 5.52
CA VAL A 181 20.97 10.09 4.56
C VAL A 181 21.95 10.44 3.46
N ALA A 182 21.89 11.65 2.90
CA ALA A 182 22.81 12.09 1.85
C ALA A 182 24.28 12.15 2.31
N ALA A 183 24.51 12.50 3.57
CA ALA A 183 25.85 12.66 4.16
C ALA A 183 26.38 11.38 4.85
N ALA A 184 25.59 10.32 4.95
CA ALA A 184 25.99 9.07 5.60
C ALA A 184 27.15 8.38 4.86
N ASP A 185 27.90 7.53 5.57
CA ASP A 185 29.00 6.74 4.98
C ASP A 185 28.51 5.75 3.90
N GLN A 186 27.28 5.24 4.04
CA GLN A 186 26.70 4.23 3.16
C GLN A 186 25.27 4.63 2.71
N PRO A 187 25.11 5.73 1.96
CA PRO A 187 23.80 6.29 1.62
C PRO A 187 22.99 5.31 0.75
N GLY A 188 23.66 4.56 -0.12
CA GLY A 188 23.02 3.53 -0.95
C GLY A 188 22.43 2.37 -0.17
N LEU A 189 23.07 1.93 0.93
CA LEU A 189 22.50 0.89 1.80
C LEU A 189 21.23 1.38 2.47
N ILE A 190 21.28 2.60 3.03
CA ILE A 190 20.13 3.23 3.68
C ILE A 190 18.97 3.34 2.69
N VAL A 191 19.22 3.94 1.52
CA VAL A 191 18.19 4.12 0.49
C VAL A 191 17.65 2.80 -0.04
N GLY A 192 18.50 1.78 -0.23
CA GLY A 192 18.05 0.43 -0.61
C GLY A 192 17.10 -0.18 0.42
N LEU A 193 17.41 -0.04 1.71
CA LEU A 193 16.55 -0.50 2.80
C LEU A 193 15.25 0.32 2.91
N LEU A 194 15.29 1.63 2.70
CA LEU A 194 14.10 2.49 2.67
C LEU A 194 13.20 2.15 1.48
N ILE A 195 13.77 1.94 0.29
CA ILE A 195 13.03 1.50 -0.91
C ILE A 195 12.39 0.13 -0.65
N PHE A 196 13.12 -0.82 -0.09
CA PHE A 196 12.57 -2.14 0.19
C PHE A 196 11.48 -2.09 1.27
N GLY A 197 11.77 -1.50 2.42
CA GLY A 197 10.87 -1.44 3.57
C GLY A 197 9.57 -0.71 3.25
N PHE A 198 9.65 0.55 2.83
CA PHE A 198 8.46 1.29 2.42
C PHE A 198 7.83 0.72 1.15
N GLY A 199 8.61 0.09 0.27
CA GLY A 199 8.12 -0.56 -0.94
C GLY A 199 7.22 -1.74 -0.66
N VAL A 200 7.52 -2.57 0.34
CA VAL A 200 6.59 -3.61 0.81
C VAL A 200 5.28 -2.96 1.23
N LYS A 201 5.32 -1.89 2.02
CA LYS A 201 4.11 -1.23 2.53
C LYS A 201 3.29 -0.54 1.44
N ALA A 202 3.94 0.16 0.52
CA ALA A 202 3.32 0.86 -0.60
C ALA A 202 2.81 -0.11 -1.67
N GLY A 203 3.29 -1.36 -1.68
CA GLY A 203 2.99 -2.34 -2.70
C GLY A 203 3.75 -2.08 -4.00
N LEU A 204 5.03 -1.71 -3.91
CA LEU A 204 5.93 -1.58 -5.05
C LEU A 204 6.07 -2.93 -5.77
N VAL A 205 6.18 -2.96 -7.09
CA VAL A 205 6.51 -4.22 -7.80
C VAL A 205 8.00 -4.53 -7.58
N PRO A 206 8.39 -5.77 -7.20
CA PRO A 206 7.60 -7.00 -7.04
C PRO A 206 7.09 -7.28 -5.60
N LEU A 207 7.27 -6.36 -4.66
CA LEU A 207 6.91 -6.47 -3.24
C LEU A 207 5.39 -6.40 -2.94
N HIS A 208 4.55 -6.23 -3.95
CA HIS A 208 3.09 -6.04 -3.85
C HIS A 208 2.28 -7.31 -3.49
N LEU A 209 2.90 -8.48 -3.41
CA LEU A 209 2.24 -9.79 -3.38
C LEU A 209 1.17 -9.93 -2.28
N TRP A 210 1.32 -9.24 -1.16
CA TRP A 210 0.35 -9.30 -0.06
C TRP A 210 -0.98 -8.60 -0.39
N LEU A 211 -0.99 -7.57 -1.25
CA LEU A 211 -2.17 -6.74 -1.53
C LEU A 211 -3.31 -7.56 -2.16
N PRO A 212 -3.11 -8.27 -3.29
CA PRO A 212 -4.18 -9.03 -3.94
C PRO A 212 -4.70 -10.20 -3.09
N LEU A 213 -3.92 -10.67 -2.10
CA LEU A 213 -4.33 -11.72 -1.16
C LEU A 213 -5.09 -11.17 0.06
N ALA A 214 -4.65 -10.03 0.61
CA ALA A 214 -5.23 -9.44 1.82
C ALA A 214 -6.62 -8.86 1.58
N HIS A 215 -6.82 -8.17 0.45
CA HIS A 215 -8.09 -7.52 0.13
C HIS A 215 -9.30 -8.46 0.00
N PRO A 216 -9.25 -9.60 -0.72
CA PRO A 216 -10.36 -10.54 -0.75
C PRO A 216 -10.61 -11.20 0.63
N ALA A 217 -9.59 -11.39 1.45
CA ALA A 217 -9.72 -11.97 2.79
C ALA A 217 -10.33 -11.00 3.83
N ALA A 218 -10.03 -9.69 3.73
CA ALA A 218 -10.48 -8.71 4.70
C ALA A 218 -11.93 -8.22 4.46
N PRO A 219 -12.64 -7.78 5.51
CA PRO A 219 -13.91 -7.07 5.36
C PRO A 219 -13.79 -5.83 4.45
N PRO A 220 -14.85 -5.41 3.74
CA PRO A 220 -14.82 -4.22 2.88
C PRO A 220 -14.35 -2.94 3.58
N ALA A 221 -14.80 -2.71 4.82
CA ALA A 221 -14.37 -1.57 5.63
C ALA A 221 -12.85 -1.59 5.95
N ALA A 222 -12.30 -2.78 6.20
CA ALA A 222 -10.85 -2.96 6.39
C ALA A 222 -10.08 -2.76 5.07
N SER A 223 -10.60 -3.29 3.96
CA SER A 223 -10.00 -3.10 2.63
C SER A 223 -9.94 -1.64 2.22
N ALA A 224 -10.98 -0.86 2.57
CA ALA A 224 -11.03 0.57 2.34
C ALA A 224 -9.86 1.29 3.02
N VAL A 225 -9.60 1.06 4.31
CA VAL A 225 -8.47 1.71 5.01
C VAL A 225 -7.10 1.17 4.57
N LEU A 226 -6.98 -0.13 4.31
CA LEU A 226 -5.75 -0.76 3.79
C LEU A 226 -5.30 -0.07 2.51
N SER A 227 -6.19 0.01 1.52
CA SER A 227 -5.87 0.63 0.22
C SER A 227 -5.87 2.16 0.29
N GLY A 228 -6.77 2.73 1.09
CA GLY A 228 -7.06 4.15 1.05
C GLY A 228 -6.07 5.00 1.82
N VAL A 229 -5.53 4.51 2.93
CA VAL A 229 -4.62 5.30 3.79
C VAL A 229 -3.36 4.54 4.20
N MET A 230 -3.44 3.25 4.52
CA MET A 230 -2.27 2.54 5.07
C MET A 230 -1.11 2.39 4.09
N VAL A 231 -1.39 2.10 2.81
CA VAL A 231 -0.33 2.06 1.77
C VAL A 231 0.32 3.42 1.52
N LYS A 232 -0.33 4.54 1.89
CA LYS A 232 0.23 5.89 1.71
C LYS A 232 1.30 6.20 2.75
N VAL A 233 1.30 5.54 3.89
CA VAL A 233 2.36 5.70 4.89
C VAL A 233 3.72 5.28 4.33
N GLY A 234 3.77 4.29 3.44
CA GLY A 234 5.00 3.95 2.71
C GLY A 234 5.47 5.07 1.79
N VAL A 235 4.56 5.69 1.04
CA VAL A 235 4.86 6.84 0.17
C VAL A 235 5.33 8.05 0.98
N VAL A 236 4.67 8.34 2.11
CA VAL A 236 5.11 9.39 3.04
C VAL A 236 6.50 9.06 3.59
N GLY A 237 6.77 7.80 3.94
CA GLY A 237 8.12 7.37 4.32
C GLY A 237 9.16 7.76 3.28
N TRP A 238 8.91 7.53 1.99
CA TRP A 238 9.83 7.99 0.96
C TRP A 238 9.97 9.52 0.89
N LEU A 239 8.86 10.27 0.99
CA LEU A 239 8.90 11.74 1.03
C LEU A 239 9.64 12.33 2.26
N ARG A 240 9.80 11.55 3.33
CA ARG A 240 10.43 11.98 4.59
C ARG A 240 11.89 11.56 4.73
N PHE A 241 12.30 10.51 4.01
CA PHE A 241 13.60 9.88 4.23
C PHE A 241 14.48 9.77 2.98
N LEU A 242 13.93 9.87 1.76
CA LEU A 242 14.77 9.77 0.56
C LEU A 242 15.52 11.09 0.31
N PRO A 243 16.86 11.05 0.18
CA PRO A 243 17.63 12.23 -0.16
C PRO A 243 17.48 12.58 -1.66
N PRO A 244 17.84 13.80 -2.07
CA PRO A 244 18.09 14.14 -3.47
C PRO A 244 19.05 13.15 -4.17
N ALA A 245 18.84 12.91 -5.46
CA ALA A 245 19.54 11.87 -6.23
C ALA A 245 21.06 12.08 -6.38
N ASP A 246 21.62 13.25 -6.09
CA ASP A 246 23.06 13.53 -6.23
C ASP A 246 23.95 12.51 -5.48
N SER A 247 23.43 11.94 -4.38
CA SER A 247 24.10 10.93 -3.56
C SER A 247 23.72 9.47 -3.87
N VAL A 248 22.61 9.24 -4.62
CA VAL A 248 21.97 7.92 -4.77
C VAL A 248 21.25 7.71 -6.12
N SER A 249 21.74 8.34 -7.18
CA SER A 249 21.06 8.41 -8.50
C SER A 249 20.62 7.05 -9.05
N ALA A 250 21.45 6.01 -8.91
CA ALA A 250 21.11 4.65 -9.33
C ALA A 250 19.85 4.12 -8.62
N PHE A 251 19.69 4.37 -7.32
CA PHE A 251 18.51 3.93 -6.57
C PHE A 251 17.26 4.72 -6.94
N ALA A 252 17.39 6.01 -7.22
CA ALA A 252 16.27 6.83 -7.70
C ALA A 252 15.74 6.34 -9.06
N TRP A 253 16.65 5.97 -9.97
CA TRP A 253 16.28 5.34 -11.25
C TRP A 253 15.63 3.96 -11.06
N ILE A 254 16.17 3.13 -10.16
CA ILE A 254 15.56 1.84 -9.82
C ILE A 254 14.13 2.06 -9.30
N LEU A 255 13.93 3.01 -8.38
CA LEU A 255 12.60 3.33 -7.85
C LEU A 255 11.64 3.75 -8.97
N LEU A 256 12.08 4.62 -9.88
CA LEU A 256 11.26 5.04 -11.03
C LEU A 256 10.88 3.86 -11.94
N VAL A 257 11.83 3.00 -12.29
CA VAL A 257 11.56 1.81 -13.12
C VAL A 257 10.57 0.86 -12.44
N LEU A 258 10.77 0.57 -11.15
CA LEU A 258 9.86 -0.27 -10.38
C LEU A 258 8.48 0.37 -10.20
N ALA A 259 8.43 1.69 -10.09
CA ALA A 259 7.17 2.45 -10.02
C ALA A 259 6.40 2.38 -11.33
N LEU A 260 7.05 2.55 -12.48
CA LEU A 260 6.44 2.40 -13.80
C LEU A 260 5.99 0.95 -14.05
N ALA A 261 6.81 -0.03 -13.67
CA ALA A 261 6.40 -1.44 -13.68
C ALA A 261 5.14 -1.66 -12.83
N GLY A 262 5.09 -1.04 -11.64
CA GLY A 262 3.92 -1.00 -10.77
C GLY A 262 2.71 -0.30 -11.39
N ALA A 263 2.92 0.75 -12.18
CA ALA A 263 1.84 1.49 -12.82
C ALA A 263 1.13 0.65 -13.91
N PHE A 264 1.89 -0.18 -14.65
CA PHE A 264 1.38 -0.86 -15.85
C PHE A 264 1.20 -2.37 -15.71
N LEU A 265 2.16 -3.12 -15.16
CA LEU A 265 2.10 -4.59 -15.13
C LEU A 265 0.90 -5.16 -14.33
N PRO A 266 0.52 -4.60 -13.15
CA PRO A 266 -0.64 -5.03 -12.38
C PRO A 266 -1.97 -4.96 -13.13
N VAL A 267 -2.07 -4.09 -14.15
CA VAL A 267 -3.29 -3.96 -14.96
C VAL A 267 -3.61 -5.28 -15.65
N ALA A 268 -2.61 -5.91 -16.27
CA ALA A 268 -2.79 -7.19 -16.96
C ALA A 268 -3.27 -8.28 -15.98
N ALA A 269 -2.62 -8.39 -14.82
CA ALA A 269 -3.00 -9.37 -13.80
C ALA A 269 -4.42 -9.12 -13.25
N GLY A 270 -4.80 -7.85 -13.05
CA GLY A 270 -6.11 -7.45 -12.56
C GLY A 270 -7.25 -7.70 -13.55
N LEU A 271 -6.99 -7.60 -14.86
CA LEU A 271 -7.99 -7.88 -15.90
C LEU A 271 -8.42 -9.36 -15.93
N LEU A 272 -7.56 -10.25 -15.45
CA LEU A 272 -7.81 -11.69 -15.38
C LEU A 272 -8.56 -12.13 -14.12
N GLN A 273 -8.87 -11.22 -13.20
CA GLN A 273 -9.49 -11.55 -11.91
C GLN A 273 -11.01 -11.54 -11.96
N ASP A 274 -11.64 -12.42 -11.18
CA ASP A 274 -13.11 -12.53 -11.02
C ASP A 274 -13.62 -12.02 -9.67
N ASP A 275 -12.73 -11.67 -8.73
CA ASP A 275 -13.11 -11.06 -7.45
C ASP A 275 -12.99 -9.52 -7.53
N PRO A 276 -14.06 -8.76 -7.22
CA PRO A 276 -14.04 -7.30 -7.32
C PRO A 276 -13.03 -6.63 -6.38
N LYS A 277 -12.78 -7.19 -5.19
CA LYS A 277 -11.78 -6.66 -4.26
C LYS A 277 -10.36 -6.94 -4.74
N VAL A 278 -10.13 -8.05 -5.44
CA VAL A 278 -8.84 -8.34 -6.08
C VAL A 278 -8.57 -7.41 -7.26
N ILE A 279 -9.57 -7.17 -8.13
CA ILE A 279 -9.45 -6.17 -9.21
C ILE A 279 -9.09 -4.79 -8.63
N LEU A 280 -9.79 -4.39 -7.57
CA LEU A 280 -9.50 -3.13 -6.87
C LEU A 280 -8.10 -3.09 -6.25
N ALA A 281 -7.60 -4.22 -5.73
CA ALA A 281 -6.24 -4.35 -5.21
C ALA A 281 -5.18 -4.16 -6.31
N TYR A 282 -5.33 -4.81 -7.48
CA TYR A 282 -4.44 -4.58 -8.62
C TYR A 282 -4.49 -3.14 -9.13
N SER A 283 -5.69 -2.55 -9.15
CA SER A 283 -5.82 -1.12 -9.44
C SER A 283 -5.12 -0.25 -8.40
N THR A 284 -5.06 -0.64 -7.12
CA THR A 284 -4.29 0.07 -6.09
C THR A 284 -2.79 -0.02 -6.36
N ILE A 285 -2.27 -1.19 -6.74
CA ILE A 285 -0.85 -1.34 -7.11
C ILE A 285 -0.51 -0.42 -8.30
N SER A 286 -1.38 -0.37 -9.31
CA SER A 286 -1.25 0.55 -10.45
C SER A 286 -1.20 2.03 -10.04
N GLN A 287 -2.13 2.49 -9.19
CA GLN A 287 -2.12 3.89 -8.75
C GLN A 287 -0.95 4.24 -7.82
N LEU A 288 -0.48 3.28 -7.00
CA LEU A 288 0.68 3.48 -6.15
C LEU A 288 1.96 3.54 -7.00
N GLY A 289 2.06 2.73 -8.05
CA GLY A 289 3.11 2.86 -9.06
C GLY A 289 3.11 4.23 -9.73
N PHE A 290 1.95 4.74 -10.12
CA PHE A 290 1.80 6.09 -10.70
C PHE A 290 2.35 7.19 -9.78
N ILE A 291 1.92 7.27 -8.51
CA ILE A 291 2.44 8.32 -7.61
C ILE A 291 3.89 8.10 -7.20
N THR A 292 4.34 6.86 -7.12
CA THR A 292 5.75 6.57 -6.83
C THR A 292 6.64 7.01 -8.00
N ALA A 293 6.16 6.97 -9.24
CA ALA A 293 6.88 7.48 -10.39
C ALA A 293 7.03 9.01 -10.33
N VAL A 294 5.96 9.72 -9.94
CA VAL A 294 5.99 11.18 -9.71
C VAL A 294 6.96 11.53 -8.57
N LEU A 295 6.92 10.78 -7.46
CA LEU A 295 7.85 10.95 -6.35
C LEU A 295 9.30 10.72 -6.79
N ALA A 296 9.57 9.62 -7.50
CA ALA A 296 10.91 9.27 -7.96
C ALA A 296 11.46 10.32 -8.94
N ALA A 297 10.60 10.93 -9.76
CA ALA A 297 10.97 12.06 -10.61
C ALA A 297 11.42 13.28 -9.78
N GLY A 298 10.73 13.58 -8.68
CA GLY A 298 11.14 14.63 -7.73
C GLY A 298 12.48 14.35 -7.04
N VAL A 299 12.75 13.08 -6.72
CA VAL A 299 14.04 12.65 -6.18
C VAL A 299 15.16 12.81 -7.22
N LEU A 300 14.90 12.44 -8.48
CA LEU A 300 15.84 12.55 -9.61
C LEU A 300 16.13 14.01 -10.00
N ALA A 301 15.16 14.90 -9.85
CA ALA A 301 15.26 16.30 -10.22
C ALA A 301 14.85 17.20 -9.04
N PRO A 302 15.79 17.59 -8.16
CA PRO A 302 15.48 18.32 -6.93
C PRO A 302 14.73 19.64 -7.15
N GLY A 303 14.94 20.30 -8.30
CA GLY A 303 14.23 21.54 -8.67
C GLY A 303 12.70 21.39 -8.78
N ILE A 304 12.20 20.19 -9.09
CA ILE A 304 10.75 19.90 -9.17
C ILE A 304 10.23 19.14 -7.94
N HIS A 305 11.09 18.90 -6.93
CA HIS A 305 10.70 18.18 -5.71
C HIS A 305 9.50 18.80 -4.98
N PRO A 306 9.37 20.14 -4.84
CA PRO A 306 8.19 20.75 -4.22
C PRO A 306 6.90 20.47 -5.02
N ALA A 307 6.95 20.60 -6.35
CA ALA A 307 5.79 20.37 -7.21
C ALA A 307 5.34 18.90 -7.17
N THR A 308 6.28 17.97 -7.28
CA THR A 308 6.01 16.53 -7.20
C THR A 308 5.50 16.11 -5.81
N THR A 309 6.00 16.71 -4.73
CA THR A 309 5.50 16.46 -3.36
C THR A 309 4.03 16.86 -3.21
N SER A 310 3.65 18.06 -3.66
CA SER A 310 2.27 18.53 -3.64
C SER A 310 1.36 17.67 -4.51
N ALA A 311 1.82 17.29 -5.70
CA ALA A 311 1.07 16.40 -6.60
C ALA A 311 0.84 15.01 -5.99
N VAL A 312 1.87 14.43 -5.36
CA VAL A 312 1.78 13.15 -4.64
C VAL A 312 0.79 13.25 -3.49
N ALA A 313 0.82 14.34 -2.72
CA ALA A 313 -0.12 14.56 -1.61
C ALA A 313 -1.57 14.70 -2.11
N LEU A 314 -1.81 15.52 -3.13
CA LEU A 314 -3.15 15.68 -3.73
C LEU A 314 -3.68 14.36 -4.28
N TYR A 315 -2.85 13.62 -5.00
CA TYR A 315 -3.25 12.33 -5.53
C TYR A 315 -3.49 11.30 -4.42
N ALA A 316 -2.67 11.27 -3.37
CA ALA A 316 -2.88 10.40 -2.22
C ALA A 316 -4.24 10.66 -1.54
N VAL A 317 -4.65 11.93 -1.43
CA VAL A 317 -5.98 12.36 -0.94
C VAL A 317 -7.08 11.85 -1.86
N HIS A 318 -7.00 12.15 -3.16
CA HIS A 318 -7.97 11.72 -4.16
C HIS A 318 -8.14 10.19 -4.16
N HIS A 319 -7.03 9.48 -4.33
CA HIS A 319 -7.00 8.02 -4.37
C HIS A 319 -7.50 7.40 -3.07
N GLY A 320 -7.19 8.00 -1.92
CA GLY A 320 -7.63 7.52 -0.61
C GLY A 320 -9.15 7.49 -0.49
N LEU A 321 -9.81 8.61 -0.77
CA LEU A 321 -11.27 8.74 -0.67
C LEU A 321 -11.99 7.90 -1.74
N VAL A 322 -11.51 7.95 -2.99
CA VAL A 322 -12.14 7.22 -4.10
C VAL A 322 -11.99 5.70 -3.93
N LYS A 323 -10.83 5.20 -3.49
CA LYS A 323 -10.70 3.76 -3.14
C LYS A 323 -11.56 3.38 -1.96
N GLY A 324 -11.68 4.25 -0.95
CA GLY A 324 -12.61 4.07 0.16
C GLY A 324 -14.04 3.84 -0.35
N ALA A 325 -14.52 4.72 -1.22
CA ALA A 325 -15.83 4.61 -1.85
C ALA A 325 -15.97 3.31 -2.68
N LEU A 326 -14.96 2.94 -3.47
CA LEU A 326 -15.02 1.72 -4.28
C LEU A 326 -15.06 0.44 -3.43
N PHE A 327 -14.22 0.32 -2.40
CA PHE A 327 -14.18 -0.88 -1.55
C PHE A 327 -15.44 -1.04 -0.68
N ILE A 328 -15.94 0.03 -0.05
CA ILE A 328 -17.22 -0.02 0.69
C ILE A 328 -18.40 -0.14 -0.29
N GLY A 329 -18.24 0.34 -1.53
CA GLY A 329 -19.24 0.25 -2.59
C GLY A 329 -19.51 -1.16 -3.08
N VAL A 330 -18.53 -2.07 -3.05
CA VAL A 330 -18.71 -3.47 -3.50
C VAL A 330 -19.92 -4.16 -2.83
N PRO A 331 -20.01 -4.26 -1.48
CA PRO A 331 -21.19 -4.86 -0.83
C PRO A 331 -22.47 -4.03 -1.02
N VAL A 332 -22.37 -2.70 -1.18
CA VAL A 332 -23.51 -1.82 -1.46
C VAL A 332 -24.13 -2.13 -2.82
N VAL A 333 -23.31 -2.24 -3.88
CA VAL A 333 -23.75 -2.64 -5.22
C VAL A 333 -24.37 -4.03 -5.21
N LYS A 334 -23.75 -5.01 -4.53
CA LYS A 334 -24.27 -6.38 -4.43
C LYS A 334 -25.67 -6.45 -3.81
N LYS A 335 -26.03 -5.51 -2.91
CA LYS A 335 -27.34 -5.46 -2.26
C LYS A 335 -28.34 -4.55 -3.00
N HIS A 336 -27.93 -3.33 -3.33
CA HIS A 336 -28.82 -2.26 -3.78
C HIS A 336 -28.80 -2.01 -5.29
N GLY A 337 -27.84 -2.59 -6.04
CA GLY A 337 -27.61 -2.30 -7.45
C GLY A 337 -28.74 -2.68 -8.43
N ARG A 338 -29.78 -3.41 -7.98
CA ARG A 338 -30.95 -3.81 -8.78
C ARG A 338 -32.29 -3.60 -8.06
N GLY A 339 -32.32 -2.75 -7.03
CA GLY A 339 -33.54 -2.43 -6.27
C GLY A 339 -33.92 -0.95 -6.35
N ALA A 340 -34.72 -0.47 -5.39
CA ALA A 340 -35.18 0.92 -5.32
C ALA A 340 -34.03 1.95 -5.28
N LEU A 341 -32.88 1.58 -4.69
CA LEU A 341 -31.69 2.43 -4.59
C LEU A 341 -30.68 2.19 -5.73
N SER A 342 -31.06 1.45 -6.78
CA SER A 342 -30.15 1.06 -7.87
C SER A 342 -29.56 2.27 -8.59
N ALA A 343 -30.38 3.26 -8.95
CA ALA A 343 -29.91 4.46 -9.64
C ALA A 343 -28.81 5.17 -8.84
N VAL A 344 -29.05 5.49 -7.56
CA VAL A 344 -28.07 6.13 -6.69
C VAL A 344 -26.82 5.27 -6.53
N THR A 345 -26.99 3.96 -6.33
CA THR A 345 -25.89 3.02 -6.13
C THR A 345 -24.98 2.94 -7.36
N LEU A 346 -25.56 2.80 -8.56
CA LEU A 346 -24.83 2.70 -9.81
C LEU A 346 -24.20 4.04 -10.20
N LEU A 347 -24.90 5.16 -9.99
CA LEU A 347 -24.36 6.50 -10.23
C LEU A 347 -23.16 6.77 -9.33
N GLY A 348 -23.26 6.52 -8.02
CA GLY A 348 -22.15 6.71 -7.09
C GLY A 348 -20.94 5.83 -7.43
N MET A 349 -21.17 4.57 -7.80
CA MET A 349 -20.08 3.65 -8.17
C MET A 349 -19.43 4.04 -9.51
N THR A 350 -20.25 4.45 -10.48
CA THR A 350 -19.76 4.94 -11.78
C THR A 350 -18.96 6.22 -11.60
N TRP A 351 -19.44 7.14 -10.76
CA TRP A 351 -18.73 8.38 -10.45
C TRP A 351 -17.39 8.12 -9.76
N ALA A 352 -17.34 7.23 -8.76
CA ALA A 352 -16.10 6.83 -8.12
C ALA A 352 -15.13 6.17 -9.13
N GLY A 353 -15.65 5.38 -10.07
CA GLY A 353 -14.87 4.82 -11.18
C GLY A 353 -14.30 5.90 -12.10
N LEU A 354 -15.13 6.81 -12.60
CA LEU A 354 -14.71 7.93 -13.44
C LEU A 354 -13.69 8.83 -12.74
N ALA A 355 -13.88 9.07 -11.44
CA ALA A 355 -12.93 9.79 -10.62
C ALA A 355 -11.58 9.05 -10.57
N LEU A 356 -11.55 7.75 -10.32
CA LEU A 356 -10.30 6.98 -10.32
C LEU A 356 -9.62 6.95 -11.71
N ALA A 357 -10.41 6.88 -12.78
CA ALA A 357 -9.90 6.96 -14.15
C ALA A 357 -9.26 8.32 -14.43
N GLY A 358 -9.77 9.38 -13.82
CA GLY A 358 -9.33 10.76 -14.06
C GLY A 358 -10.15 11.45 -15.14
N ALA A 359 -11.44 11.11 -15.26
CA ALA A 359 -12.33 11.72 -16.25
C ALA A 359 -12.48 13.23 -16.02
N PRO A 360 -12.77 14.02 -17.06
CA PRO A 360 -13.01 15.46 -16.94
C PRO A 360 -13.98 15.81 -15.81
N TRP A 361 -13.74 16.95 -15.14
CA TRP A 361 -14.50 17.44 -13.98
C TRP A 361 -14.49 16.59 -12.71
N THR A 362 -13.77 15.46 -12.70
CA THR A 362 -13.61 14.66 -11.49
C THR A 362 -12.39 15.10 -10.67
N SER A 363 -12.36 14.72 -9.39
CA SER A 363 -11.19 14.95 -8.55
C SER A 363 -9.92 14.26 -9.06
N GLY A 364 -10.06 13.17 -9.83
CA GLY A 364 -8.90 12.49 -10.41
C GLY A 364 -8.34 13.19 -11.62
N ALA A 365 -9.16 13.93 -12.38
CA ALA A 365 -8.65 14.82 -13.41
C ALA A 365 -7.74 15.88 -12.79
N PHE A 366 -8.17 16.53 -11.71
CA PHE A 366 -7.33 17.50 -11.02
C PHE A 366 -6.02 16.87 -10.52
N ALA A 367 -6.10 15.76 -9.77
CA ALA A 367 -4.92 15.14 -9.18
C ALA A 367 -3.93 14.56 -10.21
N LYS A 368 -4.40 13.91 -11.29
CA LYS A 368 -3.52 13.34 -12.32
C LYS A 368 -2.92 14.40 -13.22
N TYR A 369 -3.66 15.47 -13.48
CA TYR A 369 -3.20 16.56 -14.34
C TYR A 369 -2.13 17.40 -13.64
N ASP A 370 -2.30 17.68 -12.36
CA ASP A 370 -1.27 18.30 -11.52
C ASP A 370 0.01 17.45 -11.49
N ALA A 371 -0.12 16.13 -11.29
CA ALA A 371 0.99 15.20 -11.35
C ALA A 371 1.68 15.12 -12.72
N LYS A 372 0.93 15.27 -13.83
CA LYS A 372 1.49 15.34 -15.19
C LYS A 372 2.37 16.59 -15.34
N TYR A 373 1.89 17.75 -14.92
CA TYR A 373 2.66 19.00 -15.01
C TYR A 373 3.88 19.01 -14.11
N ALA A 374 3.77 18.44 -12.91
CA ALA A 374 4.89 18.36 -11.98
C ALA A 374 6.11 17.60 -12.54
N VAL A 375 5.94 16.83 -13.62
CA VAL A 375 7.00 16.05 -14.26
C VAL A 375 7.17 16.35 -15.76
N GLU A 376 6.68 17.50 -16.24
CA GLU A 376 6.69 17.83 -17.67
C GLU A 376 8.09 17.83 -18.29
N ASP A 377 9.10 18.29 -17.53
CA ASP A 377 10.48 18.38 -17.98
C ASP A 377 11.28 17.08 -17.83
N VAL A 378 10.68 16.01 -17.28
CA VAL A 378 11.38 14.75 -16.99
C VAL A 378 11.30 13.80 -18.19
N HIS A 379 12.46 13.44 -18.74
CA HIS A 379 12.56 12.63 -19.95
C HIS A 379 13.21 11.25 -19.69
N LEU A 380 12.66 10.21 -20.30
CA LEU A 380 13.14 8.83 -20.30
C LEU A 380 13.69 8.46 -21.69
N GLY A 381 14.85 9.01 -22.04
CA GLY A 381 15.39 8.90 -23.38
C GLY A 381 14.56 9.72 -24.37
N VAL A 382 13.83 9.06 -25.26
CA VAL A 382 13.04 9.71 -26.32
C VAL A 382 11.60 10.08 -25.91
N ALA A 383 11.11 9.56 -24.77
CA ALA A 383 9.75 9.80 -24.30
C ALA A 383 9.75 10.64 -23.02
N GLY A 384 8.87 11.64 -22.91
CA GLY A 384 8.64 12.35 -21.67
C GLY A 384 7.89 11.47 -20.67
N LEU A 385 8.20 11.59 -19.38
CA LEU A 385 7.43 10.93 -18.32
C LEU A 385 5.96 11.41 -18.35
N ALA A 386 5.73 12.69 -18.61
CA ALA A 386 4.41 13.29 -18.78
C ALA A 386 3.60 12.71 -19.96
N ASP A 387 4.24 12.08 -20.94
CA ASP A 387 3.58 11.40 -22.06
C ASP A 387 3.14 9.98 -21.68
N LEU A 388 3.90 9.32 -20.80
CA LEU A 388 3.63 7.95 -20.37
C LEU A 388 2.57 7.88 -19.28
N LEU A 389 2.62 8.79 -18.31
CA LEU A 389 1.73 8.78 -17.13
C LEU A 389 0.23 8.78 -17.47
N PRO A 390 -0.27 9.49 -18.51
CA PRO A 390 -1.68 9.42 -18.92
C PRO A 390 -2.16 8.01 -19.27
N LEU A 391 -1.29 7.12 -19.76
CA LEU A 391 -1.67 5.72 -20.08
C LEU A 391 -2.09 4.92 -18.84
N VAL A 392 -1.73 5.36 -17.63
CA VAL A 392 -2.25 4.77 -16.39
C VAL A 392 -3.77 4.95 -16.31
N ALA A 393 -4.33 6.06 -16.82
CA ALA A 393 -5.78 6.25 -16.91
C ALA A 393 -6.44 5.25 -17.87
N THR A 394 -5.75 4.85 -18.96
CA THR A 394 -6.20 3.77 -19.84
C THR A 394 -6.30 2.45 -19.08
N GLY A 395 -5.22 2.05 -18.38
CA GLY A 395 -5.22 0.82 -17.58
C GLY A 395 -6.26 0.83 -16.46
N SER A 396 -6.41 1.98 -15.78
CA SER A 396 -7.44 2.20 -14.75
C SER A 396 -8.85 1.99 -15.30
N THR A 397 -9.14 2.56 -16.47
CA THR A 397 -10.44 2.44 -17.13
C THR A 397 -10.74 0.99 -17.51
N LEU A 398 -9.77 0.25 -18.04
CA LEU A 398 -9.94 -1.17 -18.35
C LEU A 398 -10.25 -2.00 -17.10
N LEU A 399 -9.54 -1.77 -15.98
CA LEU A 399 -9.83 -2.45 -14.71
C LEU A 399 -11.21 -2.10 -14.17
N LEU A 400 -11.68 -0.87 -14.35
CA LEU A 400 -13.01 -0.45 -13.91
C LEU A 400 -14.12 -1.03 -14.79
N LEU A 401 -13.90 -1.17 -16.10
CA LEU A 401 -14.81 -1.91 -16.98
C LEU A 401 -14.91 -3.39 -16.56
N ARG A 402 -13.77 -4.00 -16.23
CA ARG A 402 -13.73 -5.37 -15.69
C ARG A 402 -14.45 -5.49 -14.35
N LEU A 403 -14.24 -4.53 -13.45
CA LEU A 403 -14.93 -4.46 -12.17
C LEU A 403 -16.44 -4.36 -12.37
N ALA A 404 -16.90 -3.48 -13.27
CA ALA A 404 -18.32 -3.32 -13.59
C ALA A 404 -18.92 -4.62 -14.14
N TRP A 405 -18.21 -5.30 -15.05
CA TRP A 405 -18.60 -6.61 -15.58
C TRP A 405 -18.79 -7.64 -14.45
N VAL A 406 -17.77 -7.82 -13.61
CA VAL A 406 -17.77 -8.78 -12.50
C VAL A 406 -18.88 -8.47 -11.50
N MET A 407 -19.09 -7.21 -11.16
CA MET A 407 -20.16 -6.83 -10.23
C MET A 407 -21.57 -7.01 -10.83
N TRP A 408 -21.72 -6.83 -12.15
CA TRP A 408 -23.01 -7.00 -12.81
C TRP A 408 -23.43 -8.48 -12.92
N HIS A 409 -22.47 -9.36 -13.17
CA HIS A 409 -22.70 -10.80 -13.36
C HIS A 409 -22.52 -11.64 -12.09
N GLY A 410 -21.87 -11.09 -11.06
CA GLY A 410 -21.65 -11.78 -9.80
C GLY A 410 -22.93 -12.04 -8.99
N GLU A 411 -22.82 -12.99 -8.06
CA GLU A 411 -23.92 -13.36 -7.16
C GLU A 411 -24.37 -12.17 -6.29
N ARG A 412 -25.69 -12.04 -6.16
CA ARG A 412 -26.31 -11.01 -5.31
C ARG A 412 -26.31 -11.47 -3.85
N SER A 413 -26.10 -10.53 -2.94
CA SER A 413 -26.24 -10.81 -1.50
C SER A 413 -27.65 -10.45 -1.03
N ALA A 414 -28.31 -11.36 -0.33
CA ALA A 414 -29.59 -11.11 0.33
C ALA A 414 -29.48 -10.20 1.59
N GLY A 415 -28.29 -9.74 1.99
CA GLY A 415 -28.15 -8.85 3.16
C GLY A 415 -26.81 -8.12 3.37
N ARG A 416 -26.79 -7.29 4.43
CA ARG A 416 -25.69 -6.57 5.12
C ARG A 416 -25.21 -5.16 4.67
N ALA A 417 -25.78 -4.50 3.66
CA ALA A 417 -25.27 -3.17 3.25
C ALA A 417 -25.90 -1.93 3.93
N ASP A 418 -26.90 -2.05 4.81
CA ASP A 418 -27.67 -0.86 5.28
C ASP A 418 -26.80 0.14 6.06
N ALA A 419 -25.96 -0.33 6.98
CA ALA A 419 -25.03 0.54 7.71
C ALA A 419 -23.87 1.04 6.82
N GLN A 420 -23.56 0.31 5.74
CA GLN A 420 -22.48 0.64 4.81
C GLN A 420 -22.91 1.68 3.78
N PHE A 421 -24.21 1.75 3.46
CA PHE A 421 -24.74 2.67 2.45
C PHE A 421 -24.48 4.13 2.80
N GLY A 422 -24.75 4.53 4.05
CA GLY A 422 -24.50 5.91 4.51
C GLY A 422 -23.02 6.28 4.47
N ALA A 423 -22.14 5.40 4.99
CA ALA A 423 -20.69 5.59 4.94
C ALA A 423 -20.17 5.66 3.49
N TRP A 424 -20.69 4.80 2.62
CA TRP A 424 -20.34 4.77 1.20
C TRP A 424 -20.77 6.05 0.47
N LEU A 425 -22.00 6.51 0.68
CA LEU A 425 -22.51 7.73 0.06
C LEU A 425 -21.70 8.95 0.51
N LEU A 426 -21.37 9.03 1.81
CA LEU A 426 -20.48 10.04 2.34
C LEU A 426 -19.12 10.03 1.61
N LEU A 427 -18.49 8.86 1.44
CA LEU A 427 -17.22 8.76 0.72
C LEU A 427 -17.33 9.11 -0.77
N CYS A 428 -18.47 8.84 -1.43
CA CYS A 428 -18.69 9.27 -2.81
C CYS A 428 -18.72 10.81 -2.91
N VAL A 429 -19.44 11.47 -1.99
CA VAL A 429 -19.51 12.94 -1.95
C VAL A 429 -18.15 13.54 -1.59
N LEU A 430 -17.49 13.03 -0.56
CA LEU A 430 -16.17 13.53 -0.14
C LEU A 430 -15.11 13.27 -1.20
N GLY A 431 -15.12 12.11 -1.87
CA GLY A 431 -14.21 11.81 -2.98
C GLY A 431 -14.41 12.73 -4.19
N LEU A 432 -15.60 13.31 -4.35
CA LEU A 432 -15.87 14.34 -5.33
C LEU A 432 -15.36 15.72 -4.88
N THR A 433 -15.56 16.12 -3.63
CA THR A 433 -15.37 17.52 -3.23
C THR A 433 -14.06 17.81 -2.51
N VAL A 434 -13.61 16.90 -1.63
CA VAL A 434 -12.46 17.14 -0.74
C VAL A 434 -11.15 17.32 -1.50
N PRO A 435 -10.81 16.53 -2.54
CA PRO A 435 -9.54 16.74 -3.23
C PRO A 435 -9.44 18.12 -3.90
N TRP A 436 -10.55 18.65 -4.43
CA TRP A 436 -10.58 20.02 -4.96
C TRP A 436 -10.34 21.05 -3.87
N TRP A 437 -11.04 20.90 -2.75
CA TRP A 437 -10.90 21.80 -1.62
C TRP A 437 -9.49 21.79 -1.03
N ILE A 438 -8.93 20.60 -0.76
CA ILE A 438 -7.57 20.45 -0.23
C ILE A 438 -6.53 20.96 -1.24
N GLY A 439 -6.65 20.61 -2.51
CA GLY A 439 -5.72 21.07 -3.54
C GLY A 439 -5.67 22.59 -3.61
N ALA A 440 -6.83 23.26 -3.67
CA ALA A 440 -6.90 24.71 -3.77
C ALA A 440 -6.52 25.43 -2.47
N SER A 441 -7.02 24.96 -1.31
CA SER A 441 -6.93 25.73 -0.06
C SER A 441 -5.76 25.35 0.84
N TRP A 442 -5.27 24.11 0.77
CA TRP A 442 -4.21 23.62 1.66
C TRP A 442 -2.89 23.42 0.91
N LEU A 443 -2.93 23.00 -0.36
CA LEU A 443 -1.74 22.76 -1.17
C LEU A 443 -1.41 23.91 -2.14
N GLY A 444 -2.29 24.93 -2.24
CA GLY A 444 -2.08 26.08 -3.13
C GLY A 444 -2.07 25.74 -4.62
N LEU A 445 -2.65 24.60 -5.01
CA LEU A 445 -2.67 24.13 -6.39
C LEU A 445 -3.81 24.78 -7.16
N SER A 446 -3.52 25.21 -8.39
CA SER A 446 -4.50 25.82 -9.27
C SER A 446 -5.35 24.77 -9.96
N ALA A 447 -6.67 24.97 -9.97
CA ALA A 447 -7.56 24.12 -10.74
C ALA A 447 -7.21 24.17 -12.25
N PRO A 448 -7.31 23.05 -12.97
CA PRO A 448 -7.04 23.01 -14.40
C PRO A 448 -7.98 23.96 -15.17
N GLN A 449 -7.43 24.66 -16.17
CA GLN A 449 -8.23 25.46 -17.09
C GLN A 449 -9.03 24.55 -18.03
N TRP A 450 -10.33 24.80 -18.16
CA TRP A 450 -11.22 24.01 -19.01
C TRP A 450 -11.13 24.43 -20.48
N THR A 451 -9.99 24.16 -21.12
CA THR A 451 -9.80 24.35 -22.56
C THR A 451 -10.10 23.07 -23.32
N SER A 452 -10.32 23.16 -24.63
CA SER A 452 -10.48 21.97 -25.50
C SER A 452 -9.25 21.05 -25.44
N ALA A 453 -8.04 21.62 -25.37
CA ALA A 453 -6.80 20.86 -25.24
C ALA A 453 -6.73 20.11 -23.89
N THR A 454 -7.01 20.80 -22.78
CA THR A 454 -7.06 20.20 -21.45
C THR A 454 -8.09 19.06 -21.38
N LEU A 455 -9.29 19.29 -21.91
CA LEU A 455 -10.36 18.29 -21.92
C LEU A 455 -9.97 17.06 -22.75
N TRP A 456 -9.31 17.27 -23.89
CA TRP A 456 -8.78 16.18 -24.71
C TRP A 456 -7.70 15.40 -23.97
N ASP A 457 -6.74 16.08 -23.34
CA ASP A 457 -5.66 15.48 -22.53
C ASP A 457 -6.20 14.58 -21.40
N MET A 458 -7.32 14.96 -20.79
CA MET A 458 -8.00 14.16 -19.78
C MET A 458 -8.84 13.02 -20.37
N ALA A 459 -9.39 13.19 -21.58
CA ALA A 459 -10.34 12.26 -22.18
C ALA A 459 -9.68 11.16 -23.01
N TRP A 460 -8.64 11.46 -23.80
CA TRP A 460 -8.08 10.52 -24.78
C TRP A 460 -7.62 9.18 -24.16
N PRO A 461 -7.01 9.11 -22.96
CA PRO A 461 -6.58 7.82 -22.42
C PRO A 461 -7.77 6.94 -22.04
N ILE A 462 -8.87 7.57 -21.60
CA ILE A 462 -10.12 6.91 -21.25
C ILE A 462 -10.82 6.44 -22.53
N LEU A 463 -10.89 7.29 -23.55
CA LEU A 463 -11.44 6.93 -24.86
C LEU A 463 -10.67 5.76 -25.50
N LEU A 464 -9.35 5.75 -25.40
CA LEU A 464 -8.52 4.64 -25.84
C LEU A 464 -8.89 3.32 -25.13
N ALA A 465 -9.08 3.36 -23.81
CA ALA A 465 -9.51 2.19 -23.04
C ALA A 465 -10.94 1.75 -23.39
N LEU A 466 -11.86 2.68 -23.63
CA LEU A 466 -13.22 2.36 -24.07
C LEU A 466 -13.21 1.72 -25.46
N ALA A 467 -12.42 2.26 -26.39
CA ALA A 467 -12.27 1.72 -27.74
C ALA A 467 -11.70 0.29 -27.73
N ALA A 468 -10.76 -0.01 -26.83
CA ALA A 468 -10.22 -1.36 -26.68
C ALA A 468 -11.13 -2.31 -25.87
N GLY A 469 -11.72 -1.82 -24.79
CA GLY A 469 -12.43 -2.64 -23.80
C GLY A 469 -13.89 -2.94 -24.13
N VAL A 470 -14.62 -1.99 -24.73
CA VAL A 470 -16.05 -2.17 -25.06
C VAL A 470 -16.28 -3.29 -26.09
N PRO A 471 -15.49 -3.43 -27.17
CA PRO A 471 -15.63 -4.56 -28.08
C PRO A 471 -15.44 -5.91 -27.39
N VAL A 472 -14.43 -6.03 -26.53
CA VAL A 472 -14.18 -7.26 -25.74
C VAL A 472 -15.37 -7.56 -24.82
N TRP A 473 -15.90 -6.54 -24.14
CA TRP A 473 -17.10 -6.65 -23.30
C TRP A 473 -18.34 -7.11 -24.08
N LEU A 474 -18.55 -6.57 -25.30
CA LEU A 474 -19.66 -6.96 -26.17
C LEU A 474 -19.51 -8.39 -26.71
N LEU A 475 -18.29 -8.85 -26.98
CA LEU A 475 -18.03 -10.23 -27.38
C LEU A 475 -18.23 -11.21 -26.21
N ALA A 476 -17.77 -10.84 -25.01
CA ALA A 476 -17.99 -11.62 -23.79
C ALA A 476 -19.48 -11.77 -23.45
N SER A 477 -20.27 -10.69 -23.54
CA SER A 477 -21.73 -10.74 -23.29
C SER A 477 -22.51 -11.60 -24.26
N ARG A 478 -21.94 -11.86 -25.45
CA ARG A 478 -22.50 -12.76 -26.45
C ARG A 478 -21.98 -14.20 -26.34
N GLY A 479 -21.23 -14.53 -25.29
CA GLY A 479 -20.66 -15.87 -25.08
C GLY A 479 -19.59 -16.25 -26.10
N ARG A 480 -18.99 -15.27 -26.80
CA ARG A 480 -17.97 -15.52 -27.85
C ARG A 480 -16.54 -15.57 -27.31
N LEU A 481 -16.35 -15.36 -26.01
CA LEU A 481 -15.07 -15.45 -25.33
C LEU A 481 -15.14 -16.52 -24.23
N PRO A 482 -14.03 -17.20 -23.90
CA PRO A 482 -13.98 -18.20 -22.84
C PRO A 482 -14.39 -17.61 -21.49
N ALA A 483 -15.14 -18.38 -20.68
CA ALA A 483 -15.68 -17.91 -19.40
C ALA A 483 -14.63 -17.74 -18.29
N ALA A 484 -13.49 -18.45 -18.38
CA ALA A 484 -12.39 -18.38 -17.42
C ALA A 484 -11.05 -18.61 -18.13
N TRP A 485 -9.97 -18.12 -17.55
CA TRP A 485 -8.62 -18.45 -17.98
C TRP A 485 -8.13 -19.68 -17.21
N PRO A 486 -7.99 -20.86 -17.85
CA PRO A 486 -7.49 -22.05 -17.17
C PRO A 486 -6.01 -21.86 -16.80
N ALA A 487 -5.62 -22.30 -15.60
CA ALA A 487 -4.22 -22.46 -15.23
C ALA A 487 -3.57 -23.56 -16.09
N SER A 488 -2.23 -23.60 -16.13
CA SER A 488 -1.49 -24.57 -16.94
C SER A 488 -1.78 -26.04 -16.60
N ASP A 489 -2.30 -26.31 -15.40
CA ASP A 489 -2.74 -27.62 -14.90
C ASP A 489 -4.25 -27.88 -15.05
N GLY A 490 -5.00 -26.95 -15.68
CA GLY A 490 -6.45 -27.04 -15.85
C GLY A 490 -7.28 -26.56 -14.64
N SER A 491 -6.64 -26.14 -13.54
CA SER A 491 -7.33 -25.53 -12.40
C SER A 491 -7.70 -24.06 -12.68
N VAL A 492 -8.64 -23.50 -11.90
CA VAL A 492 -8.93 -22.05 -11.96
C VAL A 492 -7.94 -21.33 -11.05
N ILE A 493 -7.28 -20.30 -11.56
CA ILE A 493 -6.31 -19.51 -10.78
C ILE A 493 -7.01 -18.92 -9.54
N PRO A 494 -6.54 -19.20 -8.31
CA PRO A 494 -7.14 -18.64 -7.11
C PRO A 494 -7.10 -17.10 -7.12
N PRO A 495 -8.14 -16.40 -6.64
CA PRO A 495 -8.18 -14.95 -6.66
C PRO A 495 -6.97 -14.32 -5.95
N GLY A 496 -6.24 -13.47 -6.68
CA GLY A 496 -5.08 -12.73 -6.17
C GLY A 496 -3.76 -13.49 -6.14
N ASP A 497 -3.70 -14.73 -6.65
CA ASP A 497 -2.46 -15.50 -6.67
C ASP A 497 -1.59 -15.18 -7.90
N ALA A 498 -0.78 -14.13 -7.77
CA ALA A 498 0.15 -13.70 -8.82
C ALA A 498 1.25 -14.72 -9.11
N VAL A 499 1.54 -15.64 -8.18
CA VAL A 499 2.60 -16.66 -8.33
C VAL A 499 2.24 -17.63 -9.46
N VAL A 500 0.97 -18.05 -9.53
CA VAL A 500 0.48 -18.93 -10.60
C VAL A 500 0.54 -18.26 -11.97
N LEU A 501 0.28 -16.95 -12.04
CA LEU A 501 0.43 -16.17 -13.28
C LEU A 501 1.91 -16.02 -13.68
N ALA A 502 2.79 -15.78 -12.72
CA ALA A 502 4.23 -15.73 -12.97
C ALA A 502 4.78 -17.09 -13.44
N GLU A 503 4.38 -18.19 -12.80
CA GLU A 503 4.71 -19.55 -13.20
C GLU A 503 4.17 -19.90 -14.59
N SER A 504 2.94 -19.48 -14.91
CA SER A 504 2.33 -19.67 -16.23
C SER A 504 3.04 -18.84 -17.30
N ALA A 505 3.43 -17.60 -16.99
CA ALA A 505 4.21 -16.75 -17.89
C ALA A 505 5.62 -17.30 -18.12
N VAL A 506 6.27 -17.82 -17.07
CA VAL A 506 7.56 -18.53 -17.16
C VAL A 506 7.41 -19.82 -17.97
N GLY A 507 6.31 -20.57 -17.78
CA GLY A 507 5.98 -21.78 -18.54
C GLY A 507 5.76 -21.48 -20.03
N ALA A 508 5.02 -20.40 -20.34
CA ALA A 508 4.84 -19.92 -21.71
C ALA A 508 6.16 -19.41 -22.32
N ALA A 509 6.95 -18.64 -21.58
CA ALA A 509 8.27 -18.18 -22.00
C ALA A 509 9.23 -19.35 -22.28
N ARG A 510 9.17 -20.44 -21.48
CA ARG A 510 9.91 -21.68 -21.76
C ARG A 510 9.41 -22.39 -23.02
N LYS A 511 8.09 -22.43 -23.23
CA LYS A 511 7.45 -23.10 -24.38
C LYS A 511 7.70 -22.38 -25.71
N TYR A 512 7.65 -21.04 -25.73
CA TYR A 512 7.81 -20.23 -26.95
C TYR A 512 9.24 -19.69 -27.13
N GLY A 513 9.97 -19.45 -26.04
CA GLY A 513 11.40 -19.10 -26.08
C GLY A 513 12.32 -20.27 -26.41
N GLY A 514 11.83 -21.51 -26.28
CA GLY A 514 12.59 -22.73 -26.56
C GLY A 514 13.15 -22.82 -27.99
N ALA A 515 12.53 -22.19 -28.99
CA ALA A 515 13.06 -22.20 -30.37
C ALA A 515 14.27 -21.28 -30.56
N GLY A 516 14.26 -20.09 -29.93
CA GLY A 516 15.40 -19.16 -29.94
C GLY A 516 16.52 -19.60 -28.99
N LEU A 517 16.14 -20.17 -27.84
CA LEU A 517 17.10 -20.74 -26.88
C LEU A 517 17.80 -21.98 -27.41
N LYS A 518 17.19 -22.82 -28.25
CA LYS A 518 17.87 -23.98 -28.85
C LYS A 518 19.04 -23.57 -29.73
N LEU A 519 18.88 -22.49 -30.49
CA LEU A 519 19.90 -21.97 -31.41
C LEU A 519 21.09 -21.32 -30.66
N VAL A 520 20.83 -20.78 -29.46
CA VAL A 520 21.85 -20.26 -28.54
C VAL A 520 22.48 -21.40 -27.73
N HIS A 521 21.68 -22.38 -27.28
CA HIS A 521 22.09 -23.56 -26.53
C HIS A 521 23.00 -24.49 -27.36
N ASP A 522 22.75 -24.66 -28.64
CA ASP A 522 23.63 -25.44 -29.53
C ASP A 522 24.98 -24.74 -29.78
N ARG A 523 25.04 -23.41 -29.58
CA ARG A 523 26.29 -22.63 -29.62
C ARG A 523 26.99 -22.56 -28.25
N THR A 524 26.26 -22.53 -27.14
CA THR A 524 26.83 -22.46 -25.78
C THR A 524 27.11 -23.84 -25.17
N GLY A 525 26.48 -24.92 -25.65
CA GLY A 525 26.72 -26.30 -25.19
C GLY A 525 28.17 -26.73 -25.40
N ARG A 526 28.81 -26.31 -26.49
CA ARG A 526 30.25 -26.54 -26.72
C ARG A 526 31.17 -25.82 -25.74
N VAL A 527 30.69 -24.76 -25.07
CA VAL A 527 31.41 -24.01 -24.03
C VAL A 527 31.09 -24.56 -22.64
N ALA A 528 29.83 -24.98 -22.41
CA ALA A 528 29.39 -25.63 -21.18
C ALA A 528 30.05 -27.00 -20.96
N ASP A 529 30.25 -27.81 -22.00
CA ASP A 529 30.97 -29.09 -21.89
C ASP A 529 32.45 -28.92 -21.47
N GLY A 530 33.05 -27.77 -21.77
CA GLY A 530 34.37 -27.38 -21.26
C GLY A 530 34.34 -26.93 -19.80
N TRP A 531 33.26 -26.26 -19.40
CA TRP A 531 33.06 -25.72 -18.06
C TRP A 531 32.65 -26.80 -17.04
N ASP A 532 31.84 -27.78 -17.44
CA ASP A 532 31.38 -28.89 -16.59
C ASP A 532 32.50 -29.86 -16.24
N ARG A 533 33.47 -30.07 -17.14
CA ARG A 533 34.70 -30.83 -16.83
C ARG A 533 35.56 -30.14 -15.78
N GLY A 534 35.62 -28.80 -15.80
CA GLY A 534 36.30 -28.00 -14.78
C GLY A 534 35.56 -27.97 -13.44
N TRP A 535 34.23 -27.84 -13.48
CA TRP A 535 33.39 -27.80 -12.28
C TRP A 535 33.21 -29.17 -11.62
N ALA A 536 33.23 -30.28 -12.36
CA ALA A 536 33.20 -31.62 -11.77
C ALA A 536 34.46 -31.90 -10.92
N ALA A 537 35.63 -31.40 -11.35
CA ALA A 537 36.87 -31.48 -10.58
C ALA A 537 36.83 -30.59 -9.32
N ALA A 538 36.26 -29.38 -9.41
CA ALA A 538 36.10 -28.48 -8.27
C ALA A 538 35.01 -28.94 -7.27
N ALA A 539 33.92 -29.56 -7.75
CA ALA A 539 32.81 -30.09 -6.96
C ALA A 539 33.16 -31.38 -6.20
N ALA A 540 34.16 -32.14 -6.65
CA ALA A 540 34.69 -33.30 -5.93
C ALA A 540 35.53 -32.86 -4.71
N LEU A 541 36.32 -31.78 -4.84
CA LEU A 541 37.10 -31.18 -3.76
C LEU A 541 36.22 -30.48 -2.71
N THR A 542 35.12 -29.84 -3.14
CA THR A 542 34.19 -29.16 -2.22
C THR A 542 33.23 -30.12 -1.52
N ARG A 543 32.84 -31.26 -2.12
CA ARG A 543 32.00 -32.28 -1.42
C ARG A 543 32.72 -32.91 -0.23
N GLN A 544 34.02 -33.20 -0.34
CA GLN A 544 34.82 -33.66 0.81
C GLN A 544 34.94 -32.59 1.92
N GLY A 545 34.94 -31.30 1.55
CA GLY A 545 34.95 -30.19 2.50
C GLY A 545 33.60 -29.92 3.18
N VAL A 546 32.48 -30.12 2.48
CA VAL A 546 31.13 -29.83 2.99
C VAL A 546 30.62 -30.94 3.92
N GLU A 547 30.94 -32.21 3.66
CA GLU A 547 30.60 -33.31 4.58
C GLU A 547 31.35 -33.20 5.93
N ALA A 548 32.56 -32.64 5.93
CA ALA A 548 33.32 -32.34 7.14
C ALA A 548 32.73 -31.15 7.95
N VAL A 549 32.03 -30.22 7.30
CA VAL A 549 31.41 -29.03 7.92
C VAL A 549 29.99 -29.33 8.43
N GLU A 550 29.23 -30.16 7.71
CA GLU A 550 27.87 -30.56 8.10
C GLU A 550 27.86 -31.44 9.37
N THR A 551 28.92 -32.24 9.57
CA THR A 551 29.12 -33.02 10.80
C THR A 551 29.52 -32.14 12.00
N ARG A 552 30.17 -30.98 11.77
CA ARG A 552 30.53 -29.99 12.81
C ARG A 552 29.37 -29.07 13.20
N ALA A 553 28.44 -28.77 12.28
CA ALA A 553 27.30 -27.88 12.54
C ALA A 553 26.23 -28.50 13.46
N ARG A 554 26.08 -29.84 13.46
CA ARG A 554 25.17 -30.54 14.39
C ARG A 554 25.65 -30.57 15.84
N VAL A 555 26.95 -30.35 16.09
CA VAL A 555 27.53 -30.25 17.43
C VAL A 555 27.27 -28.88 18.07
N TRP A 556 27.11 -27.82 17.25
CA TRP A 556 26.96 -26.44 17.73
C TRP A 556 25.62 -26.13 18.42
N THR A 557 24.54 -26.79 18.02
CA THR A 557 23.20 -26.61 18.62
C THR A 557 23.13 -27.17 20.05
N LEU A 558 23.93 -28.20 20.35
CA LEU A 558 24.05 -28.80 21.68
C LEU A 558 25.01 -28.02 22.59
N THR A 559 26.10 -27.46 22.05
CA THR A 559 27.01 -26.59 22.83
C THR A 559 26.41 -25.22 23.15
N GLY A 560 25.55 -24.66 22.29
CA GLY A 560 24.85 -23.39 22.58
C GLY A 560 23.97 -23.49 23.84
N ILE A 561 23.25 -24.61 23.99
CA ILE A 561 22.44 -24.87 25.19
C ILE A 561 23.34 -25.18 26.40
N ALA A 562 24.44 -25.90 26.21
CA ALA A 562 25.39 -26.23 27.28
C ALA A 562 26.24 -25.04 27.77
N VAL A 563 26.41 -23.97 26.99
CA VAL A 563 27.14 -22.75 27.36
C VAL A 563 26.21 -21.68 27.96
N LEU A 564 24.99 -21.56 27.45
CA LEU A 564 24.04 -20.57 27.96
C LEU A 564 23.48 -20.93 29.35
N THR A 565 23.42 -22.21 29.68
CA THR A 565 22.89 -22.67 30.98
C THR A 565 23.83 -22.36 32.17
N PRO A 566 25.16 -22.62 32.10
CA PRO A 566 26.10 -22.18 33.13
C PRO A 566 26.26 -20.66 33.21
N LEU A 567 26.16 -19.95 32.07
CA LEU A 567 26.22 -18.48 32.05
C LEU A 567 25.01 -17.86 32.76
N ALA A 568 23.81 -18.42 32.55
CA ALA A 568 22.61 -18.01 33.28
C ALA A 568 22.72 -18.30 34.79
N VAL A 569 23.34 -19.42 35.17
CA VAL A 569 23.58 -19.78 36.58
C VAL A 569 24.66 -18.92 37.24
N LEU A 570 25.69 -18.49 36.48
CA LEU A 570 26.76 -17.59 36.96
C LEU A 570 26.32 -16.12 37.04
N LEU A 571 25.36 -15.70 36.23
CA LEU A 571 24.81 -14.34 36.23
C LEU A 571 23.64 -14.16 37.21
N LEU A 572 23.01 -15.25 37.67
CA LEU A 572 21.93 -15.21 38.66
C LEU A 572 22.33 -14.53 40.00
N PRO A 573 23.53 -14.78 40.58
CA PRO A 573 23.97 -14.11 41.81
C PRO A 573 24.25 -12.61 41.62
N LEU A 574 24.63 -12.18 40.41
CA LEU A 574 24.87 -10.76 40.09
C LEU A 574 23.55 -9.96 39.94
N LEU A 575 22.46 -10.64 39.56
CA LEU A 575 21.12 -10.05 39.51
C LEU A 575 20.41 -10.06 40.86
N VAL A 576 20.82 -10.93 41.80
CA VAL A 576 20.20 -11.04 43.13
C VAL A 576 20.94 -10.20 44.20
N ASN A 577 22.24 -9.89 44.02
CA ASN A 577 23.02 -9.10 44.99
C ASN A 577 23.24 -7.61 44.63
N GLY A 578 22.54 -7.07 43.62
CA GLY A 578 22.60 -5.66 43.25
C GLY A 578 21.78 -4.69 44.13
N GLY A 579 21.23 -5.16 45.25
CA GLY A 579 20.44 -4.36 46.18
C GLY A 579 21.11 -4.27 47.55
N GLY A 580 22.14 -3.43 47.68
CA GLY A 580 22.75 -3.18 48.98
C GLY A 580 23.97 -2.25 48.96
N ALA A 581 23.76 -1.06 49.50
CA ALA A 581 24.73 -0.13 50.08
C ALA A 581 25.41 0.93 49.19
N GLN A 582 24.96 2.16 49.48
CA GLN A 582 25.56 3.51 49.38
C GLN A 582 25.48 4.24 48.04
#